data_AF-A0A356KIP3-F1
#
_entry.id   AF-A0A356KIP3-F1
#
_cell.length_a   1.000
_cell.length_b   1.000
_cell.length_c   1.000
_cell.angle_alpha   90.00
_cell.angle_beta   90.00
_cell.angle_gamma   90.00
#
_symmetry.space_group_name_H-M   'P 1'
#
loop_
_entity.id
_entity.type
_entity.pdbx_description
1 polymer ?
#
loop_
_entity_poly.entity_id
_entity_poly.type
_entity_poly.pdbx_seq_one_letter_code
_entity_poly.pdbx_strand_id
1 'polypeptide(L)'
;MKRSTLLLGLSALLALAGSASSAPKSPIRDAEKLLKRLRVAEKGLVKDHIRLAKDMEKEQRAYEMWVSLKFAERLEPDHHRVKRLLPDVEPVQPDKLHPEFLQGHSKLVLTARTDFYQVLDRGVRGKLTPADLAPVARRLLHYDPDHRIARSVLGFGGTPGRWVTPREVAIQKRYAFALSKVPHPKPVEKHPFPKLEAALGFGLQVYQGRHCWVAGVAGKKGTPPGHLITMAKAAEVTYAAMHADLCGLKNSVFGGTGAPPEGVDTGKFRPPLLLMLTNKAQHQRFLDAVVSDEALKITGRQLAFVSTWWKPESVSVCDNRLAGKHLREWPAQRMAYQVLNQRFGFRRPTYLVQGLARYYSAHVSGQAMIRTVPLGSQSRETAMMKAGDYAQLRALARWAVDHFQVDPPATLGLFKTLNSMRRPDNALATAFVDFLLAERRDQLIKLLVQADSKVRDVEAAYKEAFPEEPQADLDQVFAEWFQANY
;
A
#
# COMPACT_ATOMS: atom_id res chain seq x y z
N MET A 1 -56.26 2.78 5.49
CA MET A 1 -55.41 3.96 5.81
C MET A 1 -53.95 3.51 5.96
N LYS A 2 -53.04 3.96 5.07
CA LYS A 2 -51.56 3.94 5.15
C LYS A 2 -50.95 3.73 3.75
N ARG A 3 -50.42 4.79 3.13
CA ARG A 3 -49.39 4.81 2.07
C ARG A 3 -49.18 6.27 1.60
N SER A 4 -48.72 7.17 2.48
CA SER A 4 -48.57 8.59 2.12
C SER A 4 -47.44 9.34 2.86
N THR A 5 -46.41 8.67 3.38
CA THR A 5 -45.39 9.37 4.21
C THR A 5 -43.94 8.96 3.98
N LEU A 6 -43.62 8.32 2.84
CA LEU A 6 -42.25 7.89 2.51
C LEU A 6 -41.65 8.55 1.25
N LEU A 7 -42.37 9.48 0.61
CA LEU A 7 -41.96 10.15 -0.63
C LEU A 7 -41.51 11.61 -0.46
N LEU A 8 -41.49 12.14 0.76
CA LEU A 8 -41.07 13.54 1.04
C LEU A 8 -39.60 13.67 1.48
N GLY A 9 -38.88 12.56 1.72
CA GLY A 9 -37.48 12.58 2.16
C GLY A 9 -36.42 12.51 1.06
N LEU A 10 -36.74 11.95 -0.12
CA LEU A 10 -35.76 11.82 -1.22
C LEU A 10 -35.80 12.99 -2.22
N SER A 11 -36.93 13.69 -2.31
CA SER A 11 -37.10 14.83 -3.24
C SER A 11 -36.38 16.09 -2.76
N ALA A 12 -36.12 16.22 -1.45
CA ALA A 12 -35.41 17.36 -0.86
C ALA A 12 -33.88 17.28 -1.01
N LEU A 13 -33.31 16.10 -1.29
CA LEU A 13 -31.88 15.92 -1.58
C LEU A 13 -31.54 16.08 -3.07
N LEU A 14 -32.54 16.00 -3.96
CA LEU A 14 -32.42 16.31 -5.39
C LEU A 14 -32.78 17.76 -5.74
N ALA A 15 -33.47 18.48 -4.85
CA ALA A 15 -33.90 19.87 -5.07
C ALA A 15 -32.96 20.96 -4.52
N LEU A 16 -31.82 20.60 -3.91
CA LEU A 16 -30.74 21.54 -3.59
C LEU A 16 -29.66 21.64 -4.68
N ALA A 17 -29.92 21.05 -5.86
CA ALA A 17 -29.14 21.26 -7.08
C ALA A 17 -29.54 22.55 -7.85
N GLY A 18 -30.40 23.41 -7.29
CA GLY A 18 -30.99 24.54 -8.00
C GLY A 18 -31.04 25.85 -7.21
N SER A 19 -29.90 26.54 -7.12
CA SER A 19 -29.72 28.01 -7.05
C SER A 19 -28.29 28.28 -6.58
N ALA A 20 -27.34 28.74 -7.40
CA ALA A 20 -27.44 29.92 -8.26
C ALA A 20 -26.78 29.73 -9.64
N SER A 21 -27.53 30.20 -10.64
CA SER A 21 -27.10 30.73 -11.92
C SER A 21 -25.74 31.44 -11.87
N SER A 22 -24.85 31.07 -12.79
CA SER A 22 -24.15 32.08 -13.60
C SER A 22 -23.80 31.44 -14.94
N ALA A 23 -23.94 32.20 -16.02
CA ALA A 23 -23.51 31.90 -17.39
C ALA A 23 -22.19 31.11 -17.45
N PRO A 24 -21.91 30.35 -18.55
CA PRO A 24 -20.65 29.61 -18.68
C PRO A 24 -19.47 30.56 -18.39
N LYS A 25 -18.87 30.38 -17.20
CA LYS A 25 -17.85 31.29 -16.70
C LYS A 25 -16.66 31.20 -17.66
N SER A 26 -16.19 32.36 -18.12
CA SER A 26 -15.15 32.47 -19.14
C SER A 26 -13.93 31.56 -18.86
N PRO A 27 -13.33 30.96 -19.90
CA PRO A 27 -12.15 30.11 -19.75
C PRO A 27 -11.02 30.86 -19.05
N ILE A 28 -10.26 30.16 -18.22
CA ILE A 28 -9.08 30.71 -17.53
C ILE A 28 -7.86 30.30 -18.34
N ARG A 29 -7.24 31.27 -19.01
CA ARG A 29 -6.06 31.07 -19.88
C ARG A 29 -4.73 31.35 -19.18
N ASP A 30 -4.76 31.70 -17.90
CA ASP A 30 -3.63 32.16 -17.12
C ASP A 30 -3.53 31.35 -15.82
N ALA A 31 -2.34 30.82 -15.52
CA ALA A 31 -2.11 29.92 -14.40
C ALA A 31 -2.24 30.65 -13.05
N GLU A 32 -1.79 31.89 -12.95
CA GLU A 32 -1.89 32.68 -11.72
C GLU A 32 -3.36 32.95 -11.36
N LYS A 33 -4.17 33.30 -12.37
CA LYS A 33 -5.61 33.48 -12.23
C LYS A 33 -6.33 32.18 -11.86
N LEU A 34 -5.87 31.03 -12.34
CA LEU A 34 -6.38 29.71 -11.94
C LEU A 34 -6.13 29.46 -10.46
N LEU A 35 -4.89 29.64 -10.00
CA LEU A 35 -4.49 29.47 -8.60
C LEU A 35 -5.22 30.45 -7.68
N LYS A 36 -5.40 31.71 -8.11
CA LYS A 36 -6.20 32.69 -7.37
C LYS A 36 -7.65 32.24 -7.20
N ARG A 37 -8.24 31.60 -8.23
CA ARG A 37 -9.60 31.06 -8.14
C ARG A 37 -9.69 29.83 -7.25
N LEU A 38 -8.69 28.95 -7.31
CA LEU A 38 -8.57 27.83 -6.37
C LEU A 38 -8.53 28.33 -4.93
N ARG A 39 -7.65 29.31 -4.61
CA ARG A 39 -7.54 29.90 -3.26
C ARG A 39 -8.83 30.53 -2.78
N VAL A 40 -9.63 31.13 -3.67
CA VAL A 40 -10.95 31.69 -3.31
C VAL A 40 -11.92 30.57 -2.93
N ALA A 41 -11.94 29.47 -3.67
CA ALA A 41 -12.76 28.30 -3.34
C ALA A 41 -12.30 27.65 -2.01
N GLU A 42 -10.99 27.47 -1.80
CA GLU A 42 -10.41 26.96 -0.56
C GLU A 42 -10.82 27.83 0.64
N LYS A 43 -10.71 29.16 0.54
CA LYS A 43 -11.14 30.10 1.59
C LYS A 43 -12.64 30.03 1.90
N GLY A 44 -13.47 29.78 0.89
CA GLY A 44 -14.90 29.55 1.09
C GLY A 44 -15.13 28.30 1.93
N LEU A 45 -14.48 27.20 1.54
CA LEU A 45 -14.59 25.91 2.20
C LEU A 45 -14.05 25.92 3.63
N VAL A 46 -12.93 26.60 3.89
CA VAL A 46 -12.38 26.83 5.24
C VAL A 46 -13.42 27.50 6.15
N LYS A 47 -14.11 28.54 5.66
CA LYS A 47 -15.14 29.23 6.45
C LYS A 47 -16.31 28.31 6.79
N ASP A 48 -16.71 27.46 5.85
CA ASP A 48 -17.82 26.53 6.07
C ASP A 48 -17.43 25.38 7.02
N HIS A 49 -16.19 24.88 6.96
CA HIS A 49 -15.65 23.96 7.97
C HIS A 49 -15.59 24.57 9.36
N ILE A 50 -15.16 25.84 9.48
CA ILE A 50 -15.19 26.56 10.77
C ILE A 50 -16.62 26.72 11.28
N ARG A 51 -17.61 26.96 10.38
CA ARG A 51 -19.02 27.04 10.77
C ARG A 51 -19.50 25.69 11.32
N LEU A 52 -19.24 24.59 10.59
CA LEU A 52 -19.58 23.24 11.03
C LEU A 52 -18.93 22.93 12.38
N ALA A 53 -17.66 23.26 12.56
CA ALA A 53 -16.93 23.05 13.81
C ALA A 53 -17.61 23.77 14.99
N LYS A 54 -18.03 25.03 14.81
CA LYS A 54 -18.74 25.78 15.84
C LYS A 54 -20.10 25.20 16.19
N ASP A 55 -20.79 24.62 15.21
CA ASP A 55 -22.05 23.94 15.47
C ASP A 55 -21.81 22.64 16.25
N MET A 56 -20.72 21.91 15.96
CA MET A 56 -20.29 20.76 16.78
C MET A 56 -19.90 21.17 18.20
N GLU A 57 -19.20 22.29 18.36
CA GLU A 57 -18.80 22.86 19.65
C GLU A 57 -20.00 23.16 20.55
N LYS A 58 -21.04 23.82 20.01
CA LYS A 58 -22.29 24.11 20.74
C LYS A 58 -22.99 22.85 21.26
N GLU A 59 -22.83 21.75 20.52
CA GLU A 59 -23.40 20.46 20.86
C GLU A 59 -22.44 19.58 21.67
N GLN A 60 -21.33 20.14 22.16
CA GLN A 60 -20.30 19.45 22.96
C GLN A 60 -19.66 18.25 22.24
N ARG A 61 -19.64 18.28 20.90
CA ARG A 61 -19.07 17.25 20.03
C ARG A 61 -17.61 17.56 19.68
N ALA A 62 -16.73 17.39 20.67
CA ALA A 62 -15.32 17.82 20.58
C ALA A 62 -14.54 17.13 19.45
N TYR A 63 -14.73 15.82 19.25
CA TYR A 63 -14.04 15.08 18.19
C TYR A 63 -14.48 15.56 16.79
N GLU A 64 -15.79 15.66 16.53
CA GLU A 64 -16.29 16.15 15.22
C GLU A 64 -15.91 17.61 14.93
N MET A 65 -15.83 18.45 15.98
CA MET A 65 -15.28 19.80 15.90
C MET A 65 -13.82 19.75 15.45
N TRP A 66 -12.99 18.95 16.13
CA TRP A 66 -11.58 18.79 15.82
C TRP A 66 -11.37 18.29 14.39
N VAL A 67 -12.12 17.28 13.94
CA VAL A 67 -12.09 16.77 12.56
C VAL A 67 -12.37 17.90 11.55
N SER A 68 -13.43 18.69 11.78
CA SER A 68 -13.77 19.82 10.89
C SER A 68 -12.66 20.87 10.81
N LEU A 69 -12.04 21.20 11.94
CA LEU A 69 -10.94 22.17 12.01
C LEU A 69 -9.67 21.64 11.36
N LYS A 70 -9.38 20.34 11.46
CA LYS A 70 -8.25 19.70 10.76
C LYS A 70 -8.40 19.74 9.24
N PHE A 71 -9.62 19.54 8.72
CA PHE A 71 -9.87 19.78 7.29
C PHE A 71 -9.63 21.23 6.89
N ALA A 72 -10.04 22.19 7.73
CA ALA A 72 -9.79 23.61 7.47
C ALA A 72 -8.30 23.97 7.53
N GLU A 73 -7.56 23.42 8.49
CA GLU A 73 -6.11 23.60 8.64
C GLU A 73 -5.35 23.14 7.39
N ARG A 74 -5.71 21.99 6.82
CA ARG A 74 -5.05 21.50 5.59
C ARG A 74 -5.27 22.38 4.37
N LEU A 75 -6.42 23.04 4.29
CA LEU A 75 -6.73 23.95 3.19
C LEU A 75 -6.01 25.28 3.35
N GLU A 76 -5.90 25.79 4.58
CA GLU A 76 -5.21 27.04 4.89
C GLU A 76 -4.46 26.93 6.24
N PRO A 77 -3.23 26.38 6.23
CA PRO A 77 -2.47 26.07 7.45
C PRO A 77 -2.27 27.27 8.37
N ASP A 78 -2.13 28.46 7.78
CA ASP A 78 -1.90 29.71 8.52
C ASP A 78 -3.18 30.47 8.90
N HIS A 79 -4.35 29.85 8.77
CA HIS A 79 -5.60 30.52 9.10
C HIS A 79 -5.74 30.74 10.61
N HIS A 80 -5.58 31.99 11.06
CA HIS A 80 -5.57 32.37 12.49
C HIS A 80 -6.74 31.81 13.32
N ARG A 81 -7.97 31.76 12.78
CA ARG A 81 -9.12 31.22 13.53
C ARG A 81 -9.06 29.71 13.67
N VAL A 82 -8.47 29.00 12.72
CA VAL A 82 -8.33 27.55 12.78
C VAL A 82 -7.34 27.23 13.89
N LYS A 83 -6.13 27.82 13.83
CA LYS A 83 -5.10 27.65 14.88
C LYS A 83 -5.64 27.97 16.29
N ARG A 84 -6.46 29.01 16.43
CA ARG A 84 -7.05 29.38 17.73
C ARG A 84 -8.12 28.41 18.24
N LEU A 85 -8.90 27.82 17.34
CA LEU A 85 -10.02 26.93 17.71
C LEU A 85 -9.60 25.47 17.80
N LEU A 86 -8.52 25.09 17.12
CA LEU A 86 -8.05 23.73 17.03
C LEU A 86 -7.40 23.32 18.37
N PRO A 87 -7.93 22.30 19.06
CA PRO A 87 -7.30 21.78 20.28
C PRO A 87 -5.87 21.30 20.05
N ASP A 88 -4.98 21.55 21.01
CA ASP A 88 -3.59 21.06 21.00
C ASP A 88 -3.51 19.52 21.07
N VAL A 89 -4.52 18.89 21.67
CA VAL A 89 -4.61 17.44 21.85
C VAL A 89 -5.82 16.90 21.10
N GLU A 90 -5.62 15.83 20.33
CA GLU A 90 -6.70 15.11 19.66
C GLU A 90 -7.72 14.57 20.68
N PRO A 91 -9.01 14.91 20.56
CA PRO A 91 -10.05 14.35 21.42
C PRO A 91 -10.23 12.85 21.19
N VAL A 92 -10.76 12.13 22.19
CA VAL A 92 -11.06 10.70 22.05
C VAL A 92 -12.12 10.48 20.97
N GLN A 93 -11.79 9.66 19.98
CA GLN A 93 -12.72 9.29 18.91
C GLN A 93 -13.91 8.50 19.47
N PRO A 94 -15.17 8.90 19.18
CA PRO A 94 -16.35 8.14 19.57
C PRO A 94 -16.52 6.89 18.70
N ASP A 95 -17.23 5.88 19.22
CA ASP A 95 -17.54 4.65 18.47
C ASP A 95 -18.30 4.91 17.16
N LYS A 96 -19.11 5.98 17.14
CA LYS A 96 -19.88 6.43 15.98
C LYS A 96 -19.93 7.94 15.93
N LEU A 97 -19.73 8.48 14.73
CA LEU A 97 -19.92 9.89 14.45
C LEU A 97 -21.41 10.24 14.39
N HIS A 98 -21.75 11.45 14.81
CA HIS A 98 -23.14 11.89 14.80
C HIS A 98 -23.68 12.03 13.36
N PRO A 99 -24.93 11.61 13.06
CA PRO A 99 -25.51 11.70 11.72
C PRO A 99 -25.52 13.11 11.13
N GLU A 100 -25.75 14.14 11.95
CA GLU A 100 -25.75 15.54 11.50
C GLU A 100 -24.37 16.02 11.08
N PHE A 101 -23.32 15.60 11.80
CA PHE A 101 -21.94 15.85 11.38
C PHE A 101 -21.68 15.20 10.02
N LEU A 102 -22.06 13.94 9.86
CA LEU A 102 -21.89 13.22 8.59
C LEU A 102 -22.63 13.91 7.43
N GLN A 103 -23.85 14.39 7.67
CA GLN A 103 -24.64 15.13 6.68
C GLN A 103 -24.01 16.48 6.34
N GLY A 104 -23.60 17.24 7.36
CA GLY A 104 -22.91 18.53 7.21
C GLY A 104 -21.61 18.37 6.43
N HIS A 105 -20.77 17.42 6.83
CA HIS A 105 -19.52 17.10 6.17
C HIS A 105 -19.75 16.64 4.72
N SER A 106 -20.74 15.78 4.46
CA SER A 106 -21.09 15.35 3.10
C SER A 106 -21.49 16.53 2.21
N LYS A 107 -22.22 17.52 2.75
CA LYS A 107 -22.55 18.74 2.03
C LYS A 107 -21.30 19.56 1.70
N LEU A 108 -20.36 19.70 2.63
CA LEU A 108 -19.08 20.38 2.38
C LEU A 108 -18.27 19.67 1.29
N VAL A 109 -18.22 18.34 1.31
CA VAL A 109 -17.57 17.54 0.26
C VAL A 109 -18.22 17.81 -1.10
N LEU A 110 -19.55 17.84 -1.19
CA LEU A 110 -20.26 18.15 -2.44
C LEU A 110 -19.97 19.57 -2.94
N THR A 111 -19.94 20.56 -2.06
CA THR A 111 -19.55 21.94 -2.39
C THR A 111 -18.13 21.98 -2.93
N ALA A 112 -17.18 21.37 -2.22
CA ALA A 112 -15.77 21.31 -2.62
C ALA A 112 -15.59 20.66 -4.00
N ARG A 113 -16.24 19.52 -4.24
CA ARG A 113 -16.27 18.85 -5.56
C ARG A 113 -16.73 19.80 -6.64
N THR A 114 -17.83 20.50 -6.40
CA THR A 114 -18.45 21.40 -7.38
C THR A 114 -17.52 22.59 -7.69
N ASP A 115 -17.01 23.26 -6.66
CA ASP A 115 -16.18 24.46 -6.83
C ASP A 115 -14.83 24.15 -7.47
N PHE A 116 -14.13 23.10 -7.00
CA PHE A 116 -12.86 22.69 -7.60
C PHE A 116 -13.03 22.16 -9.01
N TYR A 117 -14.12 21.44 -9.29
CA TYR A 117 -14.43 21.03 -10.66
C TYR A 117 -14.63 22.24 -11.58
N GLN A 118 -15.39 23.26 -11.16
CA GLN A 118 -15.58 24.48 -11.96
C GLN A 118 -14.25 25.20 -12.22
N VAL A 119 -13.34 25.26 -11.25
CA VAL A 119 -12.01 25.87 -11.44
C VAL A 119 -11.21 25.06 -12.47
N LEU A 120 -11.17 23.73 -12.33
CA LEU A 120 -10.43 22.84 -13.21
C LEU A 120 -10.96 22.87 -14.65
N ASP A 121 -12.28 22.74 -14.83
CA ASP A 121 -12.94 22.74 -16.15
C ASP A 121 -12.67 24.06 -16.89
N ARG A 122 -12.69 25.20 -16.20
CA ARG A 122 -12.36 26.49 -16.81
C ARG A 122 -10.90 26.60 -17.24
N GLY A 123 -9.98 26.01 -16.50
CA GLY A 123 -8.56 25.94 -16.88
C GLY A 123 -8.36 25.03 -18.09
N VAL A 124 -9.01 23.86 -18.12
CA VAL A 124 -8.98 22.92 -19.25
C VAL A 124 -9.53 23.58 -20.52
N ARG A 125 -10.68 24.26 -20.45
CA ARG A 125 -11.24 25.03 -21.57
C ARG A 125 -10.35 26.20 -22.00
N GLY A 126 -9.56 26.73 -21.06
CA GLY A 126 -8.54 27.75 -21.33
C GLY A 126 -7.26 27.21 -21.96
N LYS A 127 -7.15 25.89 -22.17
CA LYS A 127 -5.98 25.21 -22.73
C LYS A 127 -4.70 25.41 -21.92
N LEU A 128 -4.83 25.58 -20.61
CA LEU A 128 -3.68 25.56 -19.71
C LEU A 128 -2.97 24.21 -19.76
N THR A 129 -1.67 24.20 -19.47
CA THR A 129 -0.89 22.97 -19.52
C THR A 129 -1.29 22.02 -18.38
N PRO A 130 -1.03 20.71 -18.50
CA PRO A 130 -1.23 19.77 -17.41
C PRO A 130 -0.50 20.18 -16.12
N ALA A 131 0.67 20.81 -16.22
CA ALA A 131 1.43 21.30 -15.07
C ALA A 131 0.69 22.43 -14.32
N ASP A 132 0.11 23.39 -15.06
CA ASP A 132 -0.68 24.48 -14.47
C ASP A 132 -1.95 23.98 -13.80
N LEU A 133 -2.57 22.94 -14.36
CA LEU A 133 -3.82 22.36 -13.88
C LEU A 133 -3.63 21.36 -12.73
N ALA A 134 -2.42 20.82 -12.55
CA ALA A 134 -2.13 19.77 -11.58
C ALA A 134 -2.49 20.15 -10.13
N PRO A 135 -2.23 21.37 -9.62
CA PRO A 135 -2.61 21.73 -8.26
C PRO A 135 -4.13 21.63 -8.02
N VAL A 136 -4.94 22.13 -8.96
CA VAL A 136 -6.41 22.06 -8.87
C VAL A 136 -6.91 20.63 -9.00
N ALA A 137 -6.32 19.85 -9.92
CA ALA A 137 -6.66 18.45 -10.11
C ALA A 137 -6.40 17.62 -8.83
N ARG A 138 -5.26 17.81 -8.17
CA ARG A 138 -4.94 17.14 -6.89
C ARG A 138 -5.94 17.50 -5.79
N ARG A 139 -6.27 18.79 -5.65
CA ARG A 139 -7.29 19.24 -4.70
C ARG A 139 -8.66 18.61 -4.97
N LEU A 140 -9.08 18.52 -6.23
CA LEU A 140 -10.34 17.87 -6.58
C LEU A 140 -10.34 16.38 -6.23
N LEU A 141 -9.22 15.66 -6.46
CA LEU A 141 -9.12 14.24 -6.13
C LEU A 141 -9.19 13.93 -4.63
N HIS A 142 -8.88 14.88 -3.76
CA HIS A 142 -9.11 14.72 -2.33
C HIS A 142 -10.60 14.55 -1.99
N TYR A 143 -11.48 15.22 -2.74
CA TYR A 143 -12.93 15.16 -2.50
C TYR A 143 -13.63 14.18 -3.42
N ASP A 144 -13.15 13.99 -4.64
CA ASP A 144 -13.64 13.01 -5.62
C ASP A 144 -12.47 12.19 -6.19
N PRO A 145 -12.05 11.11 -5.50
CA PRO A 145 -10.90 10.29 -5.89
C PRO A 145 -11.01 9.66 -7.28
N ASP A 146 -12.21 9.54 -7.83
CA ASP A 146 -12.46 8.94 -9.14
C ASP A 146 -12.76 9.97 -10.25
N HIS A 147 -12.54 11.27 -9.98
CA HIS A 147 -12.84 12.33 -10.92
C HIS A 147 -12.02 12.22 -12.23
N ARG A 148 -12.67 11.80 -13.31
CA ARG A 148 -12.06 11.46 -14.60
C ARG A 148 -11.17 12.57 -15.17
N ILE A 149 -11.62 13.83 -15.15
CA ILE A 149 -10.86 14.95 -15.74
C ILE A 149 -9.60 15.24 -14.92
N ALA A 150 -9.67 15.16 -13.59
CA ALA A 150 -8.51 15.41 -12.75
C ALA A 150 -7.46 14.31 -12.90
N ARG A 151 -7.91 13.04 -12.93
CA ARG A 151 -7.06 11.89 -13.25
C ARG A 151 -6.40 12.04 -14.64
N SER A 152 -7.16 12.45 -15.65
CA SER A 152 -6.64 12.69 -17.01
C SER A 152 -5.60 13.82 -17.05
N VAL A 153 -5.83 14.94 -16.36
CA VAL A 153 -4.88 16.05 -16.25
C VAL A 153 -3.56 15.58 -15.64
N LEU A 154 -3.63 14.71 -14.63
CA LEU A 154 -2.45 14.16 -13.97
C LEU A 154 -1.82 12.98 -14.73
N GLY A 155 -2.31 12.64 -15.92
CA GLY A 155 -1.77 11.57 -16.76
C GLY A 155 -2.11 10.15 -16.29
N PHE A 156 -3.13 9.98 -15.44
CA PHE A 156 -3.56 8.66 -14.99
C PHE A 156 -4.30 7.94 -16.11
N GLY A 157 -4.00 6.65 -16.29
CA GLY A 157 -4.75 5.74 -17.16
C GLY A 157 -5.74 4.88 -16.39
N GLY A 158 -6.67 4.22 -17.08
CA GLY A 158 -7.60 3.26 -16.49
C GLY A 158 -9.05 3.75 -16.37
N THR A 159 -9.78 3.20 -15.41
CA THR A 159 -11.21 3.47 -15.15
C THR A 159 -11.42 3.79 -13.66
N PRO A 160 -12.58 4.37 -13.27
CA PRO A 160 -12.94 4.56 -11.86
C PRO A 160 -12.67 3.32 -10.99
N GLY A 161 -12.07 3.52 -9.82
CA GLY A 161 -11.62 2.48 -8.91
C GLY A 161 -10.32 1.76 -9.32
N ARG A 162 -9.85 1.93 -10.56
CA ARG A 162 -8.72 1.19 -11.14
C ARG A 162 -7.73 2.09 -11.90
N TRP A 163 -7.51 3.30 -11.39
CA TRP A 163 -6.56 4.23 -11.97
C TRP A 163 -5.11 3.76 -11.78
N VAL A 164 -4.29 4.02 -12.80
CA VAL A 164 -2.87 3.66 -12.88
C VAL A 164 -2.08 4.93 -13.18
N THR A 165 -1.07 5.23 -12.38
CA THR A 165 -0.26 6.46 -12.52
C THR A 165 0.85 6.27 -13.56
N PRO A 166 1.42 7.35 -14.13
CA PRO A 166 2.62 7.24 -14.97
C PRO A 166 3.78 6.51 -14.28
N ARG A 167 3.96 6.75 -12.97
CA ARG A 167 4.94 6.04 -12.13
C ARG A 167 4.66 4.55 -12.10
N GLU A 168 3.42 4.16 -11.83
CA GLU A 168 3.01 2.75 -11.79
C GLU A 168 3.25 2.06 -13.14
N VAL A 169 2.90 2.72 -14.25
CA VAL A 169 3.19 2.20 -15.61
C VAL A 169 4.69 2.00 -15.81
N ALA A 170 5.52 2.94 -15.37
CA ALA A 170 6.98 2.82 -15.47
C ALA A 170 7.52 1.65 -14.63
N ILE A 171 7.02 1.49 -13.39
CA ILE A 171 7.40 0.37 -12.52
C ILE A 171 6.98 -0.97 -13.15
N GLN A 172 5.75 -1.10 -13.62
CA GLN A 172 5.27 -2.32 -14.27
C GLN A 172 6.12 -2.70 -15.49
N LYS A 173 6.50 -1.72 -16.31
CA LYS A 173 7.43 -1.94 -17.44
C LYS A 173 8.81 -2.40 -16.95
N ARG A 174 9.35 -1.80 -15.89
CA ARG A 174 10.65 -2.18 -15.28
C ARG A 174 10.64 -3.65 -14.82
N TYR A 175 9.61 -4.07 -14.09
CA TYR A 175 9.49 -5.44 -13.59
C TYR A 175 9.22 -6.46 -14.71
N ALA A 176 8.38 -6.11 -15.69
CA ALA A 176 8.15 -6.97 -16.85
C ALA A 176 9.44 -7.18 -17.66
N PHE A 177 10.22 -6.11 -17.88
CA PHE A 177 11.52 -6.20 -18.51
C PHE A 177 12.48 -7.07 -17.69
N ALA A 178 12.60 -6.83 -16.38
CA ALA A 178 13.47 -7.62 -15.50
C ALA A 178 13.13 -9.12 -15.56
N LEU A 179 11.86 -9.50 -15.48
CA LEU A 179 11.40 -10.89 -15.62
C LEU A 179 11.80 -11.53 -16.95
N SER A 180 11.78 -10.76 -18.05
CA SER A 180 12.19 -11.25 -19.37
C SER A 180 13.70 -11.48 -19.48
N LYS A 181 14.50 -10.76 -18.69
CA LYS A 181 15.97 -10.81 -18.70
C LYS A 181 16.57 -11.79 -17.70
N VAL A 182 15.79 -12.30 -16.73
CA VAL A 182 16.30 -13.33 -15.82
C VAL A 182 16.62 -14.61 -16.61
N PRO A 183 17.86 -15.14 -16.48
CA PRO A 183 18.25 -16.39 -17.10
C PRO A 183 17.30 -17.54 -16.76
N HIS A 184 17.15 -18.49 -17.66
CA HIS A 184 16.40 -19.71 -17.35
C HIS A 184 17.14 -20.51 -16.27
N PRO A 185 16.49 -20.86 -15.15
CA PRO A 185 17.09 -21.70 -14.11
C PRO A 185 17.32 -23.10 -14.69
N LYS A 186 18.41 -23.74 -14.27
CA LYS A 186 18.80 -25.05 -14.78
C LYS A 186 18.18 -26.16 -13.92
N PRO A 187 17.70 -27.26 -14.51
CA PRO A 187 17.37 -28.46 -13.75
C PRO A 187 18.63 -29.03 -13.11
N VAL A 188 18.49 -29.61 -11.93
CA VAL A 188 19.60 -30.14 -11.13
C VAL A 188 19.53 -31.66 -11.14
N GLU A 189 20.55 -32.32 -11.69
CA GLU A 189 20.59 -33.78 -11.82
C GLU A 189 20.82 -34.50 -10.47
N LYS A 190 21.72 -33.98 -9.63
CA LYS A 190 21.93 -34.46 -8.25
C LYS A 190 21.31 -33.48 -7.25
N HIS A 191 20.16 -33.86 -6.70
CA HIS A 191 19.40 -33.00 -5.81
C HIS A 191 20.14 -32.80 -4.47
N PRO A 192 20.27 -31.55 -3.97
CA PRO A 192 20.96 -31.29 -2.71
C PRO A 192 20.11 -31.64 -1.46
N PHE A 193 18.89 -32.16 -1.63
CA PHE A 193 17.90 -32.33 -0.55
C PHE A 193 17.42 -33.80 -0.32
N PRO A 194 18.30 -34.83 -0.31
CA PRO A 194 17.87 -36.22 -0.20
C PRO A 194 17.17 -36.54 1.13
N LYS A 195 17.53 -35.86 2.22
CA LYS A 195 16.86 -36.01 3.52
C LYS A 195 15.42 -35.51 3.49
N LEU A 196 15.16 -34.43 2.74
CA LEU A 196 13.82 -33.88 2.58
C LEU A 196 12.95 -34.83 1.74
N GLU A 197 13.48 -35.39 0.66
CA GLU A 197 12.77 -36.39 -0.16
C GLU A 197 12.41 -37.63 0.66
N ALA A 198 13.35 -38.12 1.47
CA ALA A 198 13.11 -39.24 2.39
C ALA A 198 12.00 -38.93 3.41
N ALA A 199 12.02 -37.74 4.01
CA ALA A 199 10.99 -37.31 4.96
C ALA A 199 9.60 -37.15 4.31
N LEU A 200 9.55 -36.67 3.07
CA LEU A 200 8.29 -36.45 2.33
C LEU A 200 7.72 -37.74 1.71
N GLY A 201 8.58 -38.74 1.46
CA GLY A 201 8.22 -40.00 0.83
C GLY A 201 7.85 -39.86 -0.66
N PHE A 202 8.40 -38.86 -1.35
CA PHE A 202 8.30 -38.68 -2.80
C PHE A 202 9.51 -37.94 -3.36
N GLY A 203 9.85 -38.21 -4.61
CA GLY A 203 10.94 -37.53 -5.31
C GLY A 203 10.60 -36.07 -5.66
N LEU A 204 11.63 -35.24 -5.68
CA LEU A 204 11.57 -33.83 -6.03
C LEU A 204 12.32 -33.59 -7.33
N GLN A 205 11.76 -32.77 -8.22
CA GLN A 205 12.51 -32.16 -9.31
C GLN A 205 12.96 -30.77 -8.85
N VAL A 206 14.25 -30.46 -9.02
CA VAL A 206 14.86 -29.24 -8.48
C VAL A 206 15.43 -28.38 -9.59
N TYR A 207 15.17 -27.08 -9.50
CA TYR A 207 15.72 -26.04 -10.36
C TYR A 207 16.58 -25.09 -9.54
N GLN A 208 17.76 -24.76 -10.06
CA GLN A 208 18.69 -23.83 -9.42
C GLN A 208 18.60 -22.45 -10.09
N GLY A 209 18.22 -21.45 -9.30
CA GLY A 209 18.43 -20.04 -9.60
C GLY A 209 19.80 -19.56 -9.13
N ARG A 210 20.12 -18.28 -9.31
CA ARG A 210 21.38 -17.70 -8.79
C ARG A 210 21.31 -17.50 -7.27
N HIS A 211 20.14 -17.17 -6.75
CA HIS A 211 19.91 -16.81 -5.35
C HIS A 211 18.81 -17.65 -4.69
N CYS A 212 18.28 -18.66 -5.38
CA CYS A 212 17.25 -19.54 -4.81
C CYS A 212 17.34 -20.95 -5.38
N TRP A 213 16.76 -21.89 -4.63
CA TRP A 213 16.39 -23.20 -5.13
C TRP A 213 14.89 -23.27 -5.24
N VAL A 214 14.37 -23.94 -6.26
CA VAL A 214 12.93 -24.21 -6.38
C VAL A 214 12.75 -25.69 -6.62
N ALA A 215 11.88 -26.32 -5.83
CA ALA A 215 11.59 -27.75 -5.96
C ALA A 215 10.08 -27.99 -6.07
N GLY A 216 9.72 -29.05 -6.78
CA GLY A 216 8.35 -29.55 -6.84
C GLY A 216 8.35 -31.07 -6.94
N VAL A 217 7.17 -31.68 -6.82
CA VAL A 217 7.02 -33.14 -6.90
C VAL A 217 7.48 -33.62 -8.27
N ALA A 218 8.31 -34.67 -8.33
CA ALA A 218 8.78 -35.27 -9.57
C ALA A 218 7.72 -36.20 -10.22
N GLY A 219 7.94 -36.54 -11.49
CA GLY A 219 7.16 -37.53 -12.24
C GLY A 219 6.05 -36.95 -13.11
N LYS A 220 5.38 -37.83 -13.89
CA LYS A 220 4.40 -37.44 -14.92
C LYS A 220 3.16 -36.69 -14.39
N LYS A 221 2.78 -36.95 -13.13
CA LYS A 221 1.69 -36.24 -12.42
C LYS A 221 2.22 -35.24 -11.39
N GLY A 222 3.52 -34.94 -11.44
CA GLY A 222 4.21 -34.01 -10.55
C GLY A 222 4.05 -32.56 -10.98
N THR A 223 4.86 -31.68 -10.41
CA THR A 223 4.84 -30.25 -10.72
C THR A 223 5.32 -29.98 -12.15
N PRO A 224 4.62 -29.18 -12.97
CA PRO A 224 5.12 -28.81 -14.29
C PRO A 224 6.45 -28.02 -14.22
N PRO A 225 7.47 -28.34 -15.04
CA PRO A 225 8.73 -27.58 -15.11
C PRO A 225 8.55 -26.07 -15.27
N GLY A 226 7.60 -25.64 -16.11
CA GLY A 226 7.29 -24.23 -16.34
C GLY A 226 6.84 -23.48 -15.08
N HIS A 227 6.23 -24.17 -14.11
CA HIS A 227 5.85 -23.57 -12.84
C HIS A 227 7.08 -23.27 -11.97
N LEU A 228 8.00 -24.23 -11.87
CA LEU A 228 9.23 -24.08 -11.09
C LEU A 228 10.13 -22.99 -11.69
N ILE A 229 10.23 -22.94 -13.02
CA ILE A 229 10.94 -21.87 -13.75
C ILE A 229 10.31 -20.50 -13.44
N THR A 230 8.98 -20.40 -13.46
CA THR A 230 8.27 -19.15 -13.16
C THR A 230 8.52 -18.68 -11.73
N MET A 231 8.49 -19.60 -10.76
CA MET A 231 8.76 -19.30 -9.36
C MET A 231 10.20 -18.82 -9.15
N ALA A 232 11.18 -19.51 -9.74
CA ALA A 232 12.58 -19.13 -9.66
C ALA A 232 12.82 -17.74 -10.23
N LYS A 233 12.31 -17.46 -11.45
CA LYS A 233 12.44 -16.13 -12.06
C LYS A 233 11.83 -15.04 -11.19
N ALA A 234 10.66 -15.27 -10.59
CA ALA A 234 10.05 -14.31 -9.69
C ALA A 234 10.92 -14.01 -8.46
N ALA A 235 11.49 -15.05 -7.83
CA ALA A 235 12.40 -14.89 -6.71
C ALA A 235 13.68 -14.12 -7.10
N GLU A 236 14.29 -14.45 -8.24
CA GLU A 236 15.48 -13.74 -8.76
C GLU A 236 15.21 -12.25 -9.02
N VAL A 237 14.06 -11.91 -9.62
CA VAL A 237 13.67 -10.51 -9.85
C VAL A 237 13.49 -9.78 -8.52
N THR A 238 12.81 -10.39 -7.54
CA THR A 238 12.65 -9.77 -6.21
C THR A 238 13.99 -9.56 -5.53
N TYR A 239 14.86 -10.57 -5.54
CA TYR A 239 16.21 -10.45 -4.98
C TYR A 239 16.95 -9.26 -5.61
N ALA A 240 16.99 -9.21 -6.95
CA ALA A 240 17.67 -8.16 -7.68
C ALA A 240 17.07 -6.77 -7.42
N ALA A 241 15.75 -6.64 -7.41
CA ALA A 241 15.05 -5.38 -7.13
C ALA A 241 15.38 -4.88 -5.72
N MET A 242 15.21 -5.73 -4.71
CA MET A 242 15.49 -5.37 -3.32
C MET A 242 16.95 -5.01 -3.09
N HIS A 243 17.86 -5.76 -3.69
CA HIS A 243 19.27 -5.46 -3.54
C HIS A 243 19.67 -4.17 -4.28
N ALA A 244 19.03 -3.84 -5.42
CA ALA A 244 19.21 -2.56 -6.08
C ALA A 244 18.65 -1.39 -5.25
N ASP A 245 17.43 -1.56 -4.72
CA ASP A 245 16.68 -0.54 -4.01
C ASP A 245 17.15 -0.37 -2.55
N LEU A 246 17.73 -1.38 -1.89
CA LEU A 246 18.09 -1.33 -0.45
C LEU A 246 19.56 -1.66 -0.15
N CYS A 247 20.29 -2.30 -1.07
CA CYS A 247 21.62 -2.86 -0.78
C CYS A 247 22.72 -2.42 -1.76
N GLY A 248 22.47 -1.43 -2.63
CA GLY A 248 23.50 -0.82 -3.48
C GLY A 248 24.09 -1.73 -4.58
N LEU A 249 23.39 -2.79 -5.01
CA LEU A 249 23.90 -3.72 -6.01
C LEU A 249 23.85 -3.12 -7.43
N LYS A 250 25.01 -2.60 -7.86
CA LYS A 250 25.22 -1.96 -9.18
C LYS A 250 25.00 -2.85 -10.40
N ASN A 251 25.31 -4.14 -10.31
CA ASN A 251 25.33 -5.04 -11.46
C ASN A 251 24.03 -5.86 -11.59
N SER A 252 22.95 -5.35 -11.00
CA SER A 252 21.63 -5.95 -11.12
C SER A 252 20.89 -5.36 -12.33
N VAL A 253 19.94 -6.10 -12.89
CA VAL A 253 19.03 -5.63 -13.96
C VAL A 253 18.24 -4.36 -13.56
N PHE A 254 18.31 -3.97 -12.29
CA PHE A 254 17.65 -2.82 -11.68
C PHE A 254 18.56 -1.61 -11.37
N GLY A 255 19.90 -1.72 -11.51
CA GLY A 255 20.87 -0.69 -11.10
C GLY A 255 21.49 0.07 -12.28
N GLY A 256 20.87 1.17 -12.71
CA GLY A 256 21.22 1.87 -13.95
C GLY A 256 22.48 2.78 -13.97
N THR A 257 23.25 2.99 -12.89
CA THR A 257 24.32 4.04 -12.87
C THR A 257 25.61 3.77 -12.07
N GLY A 258 25.81 2.60 -11.46
CA GLY A 258 27.19 2.10 -11.26
C GLY A 258 28.17 2.74 -10.24
N ALA A 259 27.79 3.29 -9.07
CA ALA A 259 28.73 3.60 -7.94
C ALA A 259 28.27 2.99 -6.57
N PRO A 260 29.13 2.29 -5.78
CA PRO A 260 28.70 1.52 -4.62
C PRO A 260 29.03 2.30 -3.34
N PRO A 261 28.17 2.30 -2.32
CA PRO A 261 28.65 2.66 -0.99
C PRO A 261 29.59 1.56 -0.49
N GLU A 262 30.74 1.95 0.04
CA GLU A 262 31.65 1.04 0.74
C GLU A 262 30.96 0.38 1.94
N GLY A 263 31.21 -0.91 2.20
CA GLY A 263 30.80 -1.60 3.43
C GLY A 263 29.63 -2.61 3.35
N VAL A 264 29.14 -2.99 2.17
CA VAL A 264 28.13 -4.07 2.05
C VAL A 264 28.81 -5.45 2.04
N ASP A 265 28.96 -6.06 3.22
CA ASP A 265 29.39 -7.46 3.35
C ASP A 265 28.42 -8.40 2.61
N THR A 266 28.91 -9.01 1.51
CA THR A 266 28.16 -9.89 0.60
C THR A 266 28.38 -11.38 0.90
N GLY A 267 29.16 -11.73 1.92
CA GLY A 267 29.67 -13.10 2.10
C GLY A 267 28.72 -14.15 2.70
N LYS A 268 27.47 -13.82 3.08
CA LYS A 268 26.61 -14.76 3.86
C LYS A 268 25.17 -14.90 3.38
N PHE A 269 24.85 -14.62 2.12
CA PHE A 269 23.48 -14.87 1.63
C PHE A 269 23.20 -16.38 1.49
N ARG A 270 22.24 -16.90 2.25
CA ARG A 270 21.83 -18.31 2.18
C ARG A 270 20.61 -18.45 1.26
N PRO A 271 20.73 -19.12 0.10
CA PRO A 271 19.63 -19.25 -0.85
C PRO A 271 18.49 -20.08 -0.23
N PRO A 272 17.24 -19.56 -0.21
CA PRO A 272 16.11 -20.33 0.29
C PRO A 272 15.71 -21.43 -0.70
N LEU A 273 15.11 -22.50 -0.19
CA LEU A 273 14.40 -23.50 -0.99
C LEU A 273 12.92 -23.13 -1.05
N LEU A 274 12.41 -22.85 -2.25
CA LEU A 274 10.99 -22.61 -2.51
C LEU A 274 10.34 -23.92 -2.96
N LEU A 275 9.56 -24.54 -2.09
CA LEU A 275 8.95 -25.86 -2.30
C LEU A 275 7.49 -25.74 -2.75
N MET A 276 7.17 -26.27 -3.93
CA MET A 276 5.80 -26.34 -4.46
C MET A 276 5.18 -27.70 -4.16
N LEU A 277 4.20 -27.71 -3.26
CA LEU A 277 3.42 -28.91 -2.93
C LEU A 277 2.10 -28.87 -3.71
N THR A 278 1.77 -29.97 -4.38
CA THR A 278 0.70 -30.02 -5.38
C THR A 278 -0.71 -30.36 -4.85
N ASN A 279 -0.82 -30.82 -3.60
CA ASN A 279 -2.11 -31.18 -3.02
C ASN A 279 -2.08 -31.19 -1.48
N LYS A 280 -3.27 -31.33 -0.87
CA LYS A 280 -3.45 -31.36 0.59
C LYS A 280 -2.70 -32.51 1.26
N ALA A 281 -2.64 -33.69 0.63
CA ALA A 281 -1.95 -34.85 1.20
C ALA A 281 -0.43 -34.60 1.31
N GLN A 282 0.16 -33.99 0.30
CA GLN A 282 1.57 -33.58 0.31
C GLN A 282 1.84 -32.48 1.33
N HIS A 283 0.93 -31.51 1.45
CA HIS A 283 1.03 -30.47 2.49
C HIS A 283 0.96 -31.06 3.90
N GLN A 284 0.01 -31.97 4.14
CA GLN A 284 -0.11 -32.69 5.42
C GLN A 284 1.15 -33.46 5.75
N ARG A 285 1.72 -34.21 4.79
CA ARG A 285 2.99 -34.92 4.96
C ARG A 285 4.13 -33.98 5.32
N PHE A 286 4.24 -32.83 4.67
CA PHE A 286 5.24 -31.83 5.02
C PHE A 286 5.05 -31.31 6.46
N LEU A 287 3.82 -31.01 6.88
CA LEU A 287 3.55 -30.57 8.26
C LEU A 287 3.95 -31.65 9.27
N ASP A 288 3.60 -32.91 9.01
CA ASP A 288 3.81 -34.00 9.96
C ASP A 288 5.28 -34.45 10.03
N ALA A 289 5.97 -34.49 8.89
CA ALA A 289 7.32 -35.03 8.79
C ALA A 289 8.45 -33.98 8.90
N VAL A 290 8.17 -32.71 8.57
CA VAL A 290 9.21 -31.67 8.44
C VAL A 290 9.06 -30.54 9.46
N VAL A 291 7.84 -30.18 9.85
CA VAL A 291 7.62 -29.12 10.85
C VAL A 291 7.80 -29.71 12.25
N SER A 292 8.54 -29.05 13.14
CA SER A 292 8.73 -29.52 14.52
C SER A 292 7.85 -28.80 15.54
N ASP A 293 7.39 -27.59 15.22
CA ASP A 293 6.54 -26.78 16.10
C ASP A 293 5.08 -27.26 16.02
N GLU A 294 4.58 -27.82 17.11
CA GLU A 294 3.22 -28.36 17.19
C GLU A 294 2.14 -27.28 17.03
N ALA A 295 2.35 -26.05 17.51
CA ALA A 295 1.40 -24.95 17.32
C ALA A 295 1.32 -24.56 15.83
N LEU A 296 2.47 -24.57 15.13
CA LEU A 296 2.52 -24.37 13.69
C LEU A 296 1.92 -25.54 12.91
N LYS A 297 2.03 -26.78 13.39
CA LYS A 297 1.32 -27.93 12.77
C LYS A 297 -0.19 -27.78 12.91
N ILE A 298 -0.70 -27.44 14.09
CA ILE A 298 -2.13 -27.26 14.36
C ILE A 298 -2.69 -26.16 13.46
N THR A 299 -2.06 -24.99 13.47
CA THR A 299 -2.42 -23.86 12.60
C THR A 299 -2.26 -24.24 11.12
N GLY A 300 -1.18 -24.98 10.82
CA GLY A 300 -0.86 -25.69 9.58
C GLY A 300 -1.99 -26.44 8.94
N ARG A 301 -2.64 -27.29 9.73
CA ARG A 301 -3.69 -28.20 9.26
C ARG A 301 -5.01 -27.47 8.99
N GLN A 302 -5.27 -26.39 9.72
CA GLN A 302 -6.45 -25.54 9.56
C GLN A 302 -6.32 -24.58 8.39
N LEU A 303 -5.11 -24.09 8.15
CA LEU A 303 -4.79 -23.33 6.97
C LEU A 303 -4.61 -24.29 5.79
N ALA A 304 -5.03 -23.89 4.60
CA ALA A 304 -4.71 -24.69 3.43
C ALA A 304 -3.23 -24.53 2.98
N PHE A 305 -2.44 -23.80 3.77
CA PHE A 305 -1.02 -23.51 3.59
C PHE A 305 -0.45 -22.88 4.88
N VAL A 306 0.71 -23.34 5.33
CA VAL A 306 1.57 -22.58 6.26
C VAL A 306 2.93 -22.31 5.67
N SER A 307 3.36 -21.07 5.85
CA SER A 307 4.74 -20.67 5.71
C SER A 307 5.51 -21.02 6.96
N THR A 308 6.12 -22.19 6.99
CA THR A 308 7.11 -22.49 8.02
C THR A 308 8.51 -22.11 7.54
N TRP A 309 9.34 -21.66 8.48
CA TRP A 309 10.78 -21.61 8.32
C TRP A 309 11.34 -22.87 8.96
N TRP A 310 12.11 -23.65 8.21
CA TRP A 310 12.88 -24.75 8.78
C TRP A 310 14.37 -24.37 8.83
N LYS A 311 15.10 -24.88 9.83
CA LYS A 311 16.57 -24.91 9.90
C LYS A 311 16.98 -26.39 9.89
N PRO A 312 18.05 -26.79 9.17
CA PRO A 312 19.18 -25.96 8.73
C PRO A 312 19.07 -25.42 7.29
N GLU A 313 18.05 -25.80 6.52
CA GLU A 313 17.83 -25.35 5.14
C GLU A 313 16.56 -24.49 5.12
N SER A 314 16.64 -23.22 4.69
CA SER A 314 15.49 -22.30 4.68
C SER A 314 14.43 -22.73 3.65
N VAL A 315 13.61 -23.74 3.98
CA VAL A 315 12.51 -24.22 3.14
C VAL A 315 11.29 -23.32 3.33
N SER A 316 10.71 -22.87 2.23
CA SER A 316 9.49 -22.06 2.16
C SER A 316 8.50 -22.71 1.20
N VAL A 317 7.36 -23.15 1.72
CA VAL A 317 6.32 -23.77 0.89
C VAL A 317 5.57 -22.69 0.09
N CYS A 318 5.18 -23.00 -1.16
CA CYS A 318 4.39 -22.14 -2.05
C CYS A 318 3.10 -22.86 -2.49
N ASP A 319 1.97 -22.16 -2.54
CA ASP A 319 0.66 -22.71 -2.94
C ASP A 319 0.63 -23.00 -4.45
N ASN A 320 0.22 -24.22 -4.82
CA ASN A 320 0.14 -24.67 -6.21
C ASN A 320 -1.25 -24.57 -6.85
N ARG A 321 -2.29 -24.26 -6.06
CA ARG A 321 -3.67 -24.17 -6.55
C ARG A 321 -3.91 -22.96 -7.44
N LEU A 322 -2.92 -22.08 -7.54
CA LEU A 322 -2.98 -20.88 -8.35
C LEU A 322 -2.14 -21.07 -9.62
N ALA A 323 -2.78 -21.04 -10.79
CA ALA A 323 -2.11 -21.17 -12.09
C ALA A 323 -1.55 -19.85 -12.61
N GLY A 324 -0.56 -19.90 -13.50
CA GLY A 324 -0.11 -18.74 -14.28
C GLY A 324 0.62 -17.66 -13.48
N LYS A 325 0.22 -16.39 -13.63
CA LYS A 325 0.90 -15.23 -13.00
C LYS A 325 0.93 -15.30 -11.47
N HIS A 326 -0.01 -16.03 -10.87
CA HIS A 326 -0.11 -16.19 -9.42
C HIS A 326 1.05 -17.00 -8.81
N LEU A 327 1.72 -17.83 -9.61
CA LEU A 327 2.92 -18.56 -9.18
C LEU A 327 4.12 -17.64 -8.88
N ARG A 328 4.02 -16.34 -9.20
CA ARG A 328 5.08 -15.36 -8.95
C ARG A 328 4.99 -14.71 -7.58
N GLU A 329 3.79 -14.58 -7.02
CA GLU A 329 3.54 -13.73 -5.85
C GLU A 329 4.17 -14.32 -4.58
N TRP A 330 3.97 -15.62 -4.32
CA TRP A 330 4.51 -16.30 -3.13
C TRP A 330 6.04 -16.36 -3.13
N PRO A 331 6.71 -16.83 -4.21
CA PRO A 331 8.17 -16.79 -4.33
C PRO A 331 8.74 -15.38 -4.11
N ALA A 332 8.12 -14.37 -4.72
CA ALA A 332 8.56 -13.00 -4.59
C ALA A 332 8.45 -12.50 -3.14
N GLN A 333 7.32 -12.78 -2.48
CA GLN A 333 7.12 -12.40 -1.08
C GLN A 333 8.12 -13.10 -0.15
N ARG A 334 8.37 -14.41 -0.38
CA ARG A 334 9.30 -15.21 0.42
C ARG A 334 10.73 -14.72 0.27
N MET A 335 11.15 -14.47 -0.97
CA MET A 335 12.46 -13.88 -1.23
C MET A 335 12.58 -12.54 -0.52
N ALA A 336 11.53 -11.72 -0.50
CA ALA A 336 11.58 -10.43 0.17
C ALA A 336 11.81 -10.55 1.68
N TYR A 337 11.06 -11.42 2.36
CA TYR A 337 11.31 -11.73 3.77
C TYR A 337 12.72 -12.28 4.01
N GLN A 338 13.21 -13.15 3.13
CA GLN A 338 14.55 -13.74 3.27
C GLN A 338 15.65 -12.67 3.19
N VAL A 339 15.58 -11.79 2.21
CA VAL A 339 16.55 -10.69 2.04
C VAL A 339 16.48 -9.76 3.26
N LEU A 340 15.28 -9.37 3.70
CA LEU A 340 15.14 -8.51 4.89
C LEU A 340 15.73 -9.16 6.14
N ASN A 341 15.39 -10.42 6.41
CA ASN A 341 15.83 -11.12 7.60
C ASN A 341 17.34 -11.38 7.60
N GLN A 342 17.95 -11.65 6.45
CA GLN A 342 19.39 -11.88 6.38
C GLN A 342 20.19 -10.59 6.40
N ARG A 343 19.69 -9.51 5.78
CA ARG A 343 20.42 -8.25 5.69
C ARG A 343 20.24 -7.37 6.92
N PHE A 344 19.00 -7.27 7.39
CA PHE A 344 18.64 -6.39 8.48
C PHE A 344 18.34 -7.17 9.76
N GLY A 345 17.94 -8.43 9.69
CA GLY A 345 17.61 -9.24 10.87
C GLY A 345 16.11 -9.43 11.03
N PHE A 346 15.73 -10.35 11.93
CA PHE A 346 14.33 -10.82 12.08
C PHE A 346 13.40 -9.84 12.80
N ARG A 347 13.94 -8.80 13.43
CA ARG A 347 13.21 -7.92 14.36
C ARG A 347 13.13 -6.52 13.80
N ARG A 348 12.29 -6.33 12.78
CA ARG A 348 12.07 -5.04 12.11
C ARG A 348 10.62 -4.60 12.24
N PRO A 349 10.33 -3.27 12.16
CA PRO A 349 8.96 -2.77 12.25
C PRO A 349 8.04 -3.55 11.32
N THR A 350 7.03 -4.20 11.88
CA THR A 350 6.18 -5.14 11.13
C THR A 350 5.54 -4.44 9.93
N TYR A 351 5.15 -3.18 10.10
CA TYR A 351 4.60 -2.32 9.06
C TYR A 351 5.52 -2.20 7.84
N LEU A 352 6.82 -1.88 8.04
CA LEU A 352 7.80 -1.79 6.95
C LEU A 352 8.04 -3.14 6.28
N VAL A 353 8.18 -4.21 7.07
CA VAL A 353 8.44 -5.56 6.53
C VAL A 353 7.26 -6.02 5.67
N GLN A 354 6.02 -5.86 6.16
CA GLN A 354 4.81 -6.19 5.41
C GLN A 354 4.68 -5.32 4.16
N GLY A 355 4.89 -4.01 4.28
CA GLY A 355 4.84 -3.07 3.17
C GLY A 355 5.84 -3.39 2.06
N LEU A 356 7.11 -3.69 2.41
CA LEU A 356 8.16 -4.09 1.47
C LEU A 356 7.83 -5.42 0.80
N ALA A 357 7.53 -6.46 1.59
CA ALA A 357 7.21 -7.77 1.05
C ALA A 357 6.00 -7.70 0.10
N ARG A 358 5.01 -6.86 0.43
CA ARG A 358 3.85 -6.63 -0.40
C ARG A 358 4.17 -5.83 -1.66
N TYR A 359 4.95 -4.76 -1.55
CA TYR A 359 5.41 -3.94 -2.67
C TYR A 359 6.11 -4.79 -3.73
N TYR A 360 7.15 -5.56 -3.37
CA TYR A 360 7.89 -6.36 -4.35
C TYR A 360 7.05 -7.49 -4.93
N SER A 361 6.31 -8.23 -4.09
CA SER A 361 5.48 -9.35 -4.57
C SER A 361 4.36 -8.89 -5.51
N ALA A 362 3.77 -7.72 -5.25
CA ALA A 362 2.71 -7.18 -6.09
C ALA A 362 3.23 -6.72 -7.46
N HIS A 363 4.36 -6.03 -7.51
CA HIS A 363 4.96 -5.59 -8.78
C HIS A 363 5.49 -6.74 -9.63
N VAL A 364 6.11 -7.76 -9.02
CA VAL A 364 6.61 -8.94 -9.74
C VAL A 364 5.47 -9.79 -10.32
N SER A 365 4.38 -9.94 -9.57
CA SER A 365 3.24 -10.74 -10.02
C SER A 365 2.25 -9.96 -10.90
N GLY A 366 2.20 -8.63 -10.75
CA GLY A 366 1.11 -7.79 -11.23
C GLY A 366 -0.23 -8.07 -10.53
N GLN A 367 -0.19 -8.68 -9.35
CA GLN A 367 -1.35 -9.19 -8.60
C GLN A 367 -1.22 -8.84 -7.12
N ALA A 368 -2.29 -9.07 -6.35
CA ALA A 368 -2.28 -8.85 -4.91
C ALA A 368 -3.18 -9.89 -4.22
N MET A 369 -3.09 -11.15 -4.62
CA MET A 369 -4.00 -12.20 -4.15
C MET A 369 -3.61 -12.80 -2.81
N ILE A 370 -2.33 -12.74 -2.44
CA ILE A 370 -1.89 -13.19 -1.13
C ILE A 370 -2.57 -12.33 -0.08
N ARG A 371 -3.37 -12.98 0.77
CA ARG A 371 -3.97 -12.33 1.93
C ARG A 371 -2.96 -12.36 3.06
N THR A 372 -2.27 -11.25 3.26
CA THR A 372 -1.62 -10.96 4.54
C THR A 372 -2.70 -10.43 5.46
N VAL A 373 -3.31 -11.32 6.25
CA VAL A 373 -4.29 -10.95 7.28
C VAL A 373 -3.51 -10.77 8.58
N PRO A 374 -3.29 -9.54 9.07
CA PRO A 374 -2.70 -9.37 10.40
C PRO A 374 -3.66 -9.92 11.47
N LEU A 375 -3.10 -10.37 12.59
CA LEU A 375 -3.84 -11.10 13.63
C LEU A 375 -4.94 -10.26 14.31
N GLY A 376 -4.85 -8.93 14.22
CA GLY A 376 -5.88 -8.00 14.72
C GLY A 376 -7.11 -7.86 13.83
N SER A 377 -7.14 -8.49 12.64
CA SER A 377 -8.26 -8.35 11.70
C SER A 377 -9.48 -9.15 12.16
N GLN A 378 -10.65 -8.53 12.16
CA GLN A 378 -11.89 -9.25 12.49
C GLN A 378 -12.38 -10.12 11.31
N SER A 379 -13.17 -11.15 11.59
CA SER A 379 -13.71 -12.09 10.59
C SER A 379 -14.49 -11.39 9.46
N ARG A 380 -15.18 -10.28 9.78
CA ARG A 380 -15.94 -9.45 8.82
C ARG A 380 -15.01 -8.67 7.86
N GLU A 381 -13.88 -8.16 8.33
CA GLU A 381 -12.84 -7.50 7.52
C GLU A 381 -12.10 -8.49 6.60
N THR A 382 -12.05 -9.76 7.03
CA THR A 382 -11.45 -10.87 6.27
C THR A 382 -12.31 -11.26 5.05
N ALA A 383 -13.64 -11.13 5.16
CA ALA A 383 -14.61 -11.43 4.11
C ALA A 383 -14.88 -10.26 3.14
N MET A 384 -14.84 -9.00 3.62
CA MET A 384 -15.45 -7.88 2.91
C MET A 384 -14.69 -7.25 1.73
N MET A 385 -13.40 -7.53 1.49
CA MET A 385 -12.72 -7.04 0.29
C MET A 385 -11.66 -8.00 -0.24
N LYS A 386 -12.00 -8.95 -1.12
CA LYS A 386 -10.98 -9.72 -1.85
C LYS A 386 -10.26 -8.77 -2.84
N ALA A 387 -9.16 -8.14 -2.44
CA ALA A 387 -8.22 -7.61 -3.42
C ALA A 387 -7.68 -8.81 -4.23
N GLY A 388 -8.10 -8.93 -5.48
CA GLY A 388 -7.62 -9.89 -6.45
C GLY A 388 -6.42 -9.33 -7.25
N ASP A 389 -6.44 -8.04 -7.58
CA ASP A 389 -5.37 -7.39 -8.33
C ASP A 389 -4.74 -6.20 -7.58
N TYR A 390 -3.60 -5.71 -8.08
CA TYR A 390 -2.88 -4.62 -7.45
C TYR A 390 -3.66 -3.29 -7.47
N ALA A 391 -4.50 -3.06 -8.49
CA ALA A 391 -5.36 -1.88 -8.55
C ALA A 391 -6.36 -1.84 -7.39
N GLN A 392 -6.92 -2.99 -7.02
CA GLN A 392 -7.80 -3.12 -5.84
C GLN A 392 -7.06 -2.90 -4.52
N LEU A 393 -5.78 -3.29 -4.40
CA LEU A 393 -4.97 -2.96 -3.23
C LEU A 393 -4.76 -1.45 -3.10
N ARG A 394 -4.50 -0.77 -4.22
CA ARG A 394 -4.34 0.69 -4.26
C ARG A 394 -5.66 1.41 -3.95
N ALA A 395 -6.79 0.89 -4.42
CA ALA A 395 -8.12 1.38 -4.05
C ALA A 395 -8.40 1.22 -2.55
N LEU A 396 -7.98 0.10 -1.94
CA LEU A 396 -8.07 -0.10 -0.50
C LEU A 396 -7.19 0.89 0.28
N ALA A 397 -6.01 1.22 -0.23
CA ALA A 397 -5.16 2.24 0.38
C ALA A 397 -5.85 3.63 0.34
N ARG A 398 -6.46 4.01 -0.79
CA ARG A 398 -7.23 5.27 -0.89
C ARG A 398 -8.38 5.30 0.11
N TRP A 399 -9.19 4.25 0.12
CA TRP A 399 -10.28 4.10 1.09
C TRP A 399 -9.78 4.20 2.54
N ALA A 400 -8.61 3.62 2.85
CA ALA A 400 -8.03 3.69 4.18
C ALA A 400 -7.65 5.14 4.55
N VAL A 401 -6.98 5.87 3.66
CA VAL A 401 -6.68 7.30 3.88
C VAL A 401 -7.97 8.12 4.07
N ASP A 402 -9.03 7.82 3.31
CA ASP A 402 -10.30 8.55 3.38
C ASP A 402 -11.14 8.19 4.63
N HIS A 403 -11.06 6.95 5.12
CA HIS A 403 -11.85 6.44 6.25
C HIS A 403 -11.20 6.68 7.60
N PHE A 404 -9.86 6.66 7.67
CA PHE A 404 -9.14 7.18 8.82
C PHE A 404 -9.09 8.70 8.67
N GLN A 405 -10.28 9.32 8.78
CA GLN A 405 -10.44 10.76 8.72
C GLN A 405 -9.63 11.37 9.85
N VAL A 406 -8.73 12.26 9.43
CA VAL A 406 -7.67 12.92 10.19
C VAL A 406 -6.41 12.07 10.31
N ASP A 407 -5.41 12.51 9.55
CA ASP A 407 -4.03 12.05 9.40
C ASP A 407 -3.76 10.77 10.20
N PRO A 408 -4.02 9.58 9.63
CA PRO A 408 -3.39 8.40 10.18
C PRO A 408 -1.91 8.64 9.91
N PRO A 409 -1.09 8.87 10.93
CA PRO A 409 0.33 9.06 10.71
C PRO A 409 0.77 7.72 10.09
N ALA A 410 1.16 7.72 8.82
CA ALA A 410 1.72 6.53 8.19
C ALA A 410 2.95 6.09 9.02
N THR A 411 3.59 7.07 9.68
CA THR A 411 4.54 6.93 10.78
C THR A 411 4.01 6.20 12.02
N LEU A 412 2.77 6.41 12.47
CA LEU A 412 2.14 5.64 13.56
C LEU A 412 2.00 4.16 13.19
N GLY A 413 1.88 3.86 11.89
CA GLY A 413 1.98 2.51 11.36
C GLY A 413 3.25 1.79 11.82
N LEU A 414 4.39 2.50 11.93
CA LEU A 414 5.68 1.93 12.35
C LEU A 414 5.64 1.32 13.76
N PHE A 415 4.76 1.82 14.63
CA PHE A 415 4.60 1.37 16.01
C PHE A 415 3.59 0.23 16.15
N LYS A 416 2.84 -0.08 15.09
CA LYS A 416 1.88 -1.19 15.11
C LYS A 416 2.61 -2.54 15.13
N THR A 417 2.12 -3.44 15.97
CA THR A 417 2.53 -4.84 15.99
C THR A 417 1.66 -5.65 15.03
N LEU A 418 2.07 -6.88 14.71
CA LEU A 418 1.25 -7.78 13.90
C LEU A 418 -0.17 -8.00 14.47
N ASN A 419 -0.31 -7.91 15.80
CA ASN A 419 -1.58 -8.07 16.52
C ASN A 419 -2.46 -6.83 16.45
N SER A 420 -1.88 -5.64 16.29
CA SER A 420 -2.65 -4.38 16.22
C SER A 420 -2.86 -3.86 14.80
N MET A 421 -2.12 -4.39 13.82
CA MET A 421 -2.39 -4.10 12.41
C MET A 421 -3.75 -4.67 12.00
N ARG A 422 -4.43 -3.95 11.13
CA ARG A 422 -5.63 -4.38 10.40
C ARG A 422 -5.34 -4.45 8.91
N ARG A 423 -6.28 -4.98 8.14
CA ARG A 423 -6.12 -5.08 6.67
C ARG A 423 -5.86 -3.72 5.97
N PRO A 424 -6.55 -2.62 6.33
CA PRO A 424 -6.24 -1.30 5.78
C PRO A 424 -4.80 -0.85 6.06
N ASP A 425 -4.24 -1.20 7.22
CA ASP A 425 -2.86 -0.87 7.57
C ASP A 425 -1.85 -1.53 6.63
N ASN A 426 -2.13 -2.72 6.13
CA ASN A 426 -1.25 -3.39 5.17
C ASN A 426 -1.25 -2.71 3.79
N ALA A 427 -2.43 -2.24 3.35
CA ALA A 427 -2.55 -1.47 2.12
C ALA A 427 -1.80 -0.13 2.23
N LEU A 428 -1.98 0.57 3.36
CA LEU A 428 -1.24 1.80 3.67
C LEU A 428 0.27 1.55 3.78
N ALA A 429 0.70 0.45 4.42
CA ALA A 429 2.11 0.09 4.53
C ALA A 429 2.77 -0.08 3.16
N THR A 430 2.04 -0.65 2.20
CA THR A 430 2.53 -0.80 0.82
C THR A 430 2.73 0.57 0.17
N ALA A 431 1.78 1.49 0.34
CA ALA A 431 1.87 2.84 -0.21
C ALA A 431 2.97 3.67 0.47
N PHE A 432 3.10 3.58 1.79
CA PHE A 432 4.12 4.26 2.55
C PHE A 432 5.52 3.79 2.17
N VAL A 433 5.71 2.48 1.99
CA VAL A 433 6.99 1.96 1.51
C VAL A 433 7.29 2.39 0.08
N ASP A 434 6.31 2.46 -0.83
CA ASP A 434 6.54 3.01 -2.17
C ASP A 434 6.98 4.48 -2.11
N PHE A 435 6.33 5.29 -1.27
CA PHE A 435 6.76 6.66 -0.97
C PHE A 435 8.20 6.70 -0.48
N LEU A 436 8.54 5.88 0.53
CA LEU A 436 9.88 5.88 1.09
C LEU A 436 10.93 5.44 0.04
N LEU A 437 10.62 4.43 -0.78
CA LEU A 437 11.51 4.01 -1.87
C LEU A 437 11.66 5.10 -2.96
N ALA A 438 10.63 5.92 -3.18
CA ALA A 438 10.63 7.00 -4.14
C ALA A 438 11.41 8.23 -3.67
N GLU A 439 11.12 8.71 -2.47
CA GLU A 439 11.49 10.06 -2.00
C GLU A 439 12.42 10.06 -0.79
N ARG A 440 12.51 8.94 -0.06
CA ARG A 440 13.16 8.85 1.27
C ARG A 440 13.92 7.53 1.45
N ARG A 441 14.60 7.09 0.38
CA ARG A 441 15.22 5.76 0.32
C ARG A 441 16.25 5.56 1.43
N ASP A 442 17.07 6.57 1.68
CA ASP A 442 18.13 6.51 2.69
C ASP A 442 17.54 6.43 4.10
N GLN A 443 16.44 7.16 4.36
CA GLN A 443 15.71 7.11 5.63
C GLN A 443 15.07 5.74 5.84
N LEU A 444 14.52 5.11 4.79
CA LEU A 444 14.04 3.73 4.87
C LEU A 444 15.16 2.76 5.27
N ILE A 445 16.34 2.89 4.67
CA ILE A 445 17.50 2.05 5.02
C ILE A 445 17.91 2.30 6.47
N LYS A 446 17.98 3.56 6.93
CA LYS A 446 18.25 3.91 8.33
C LYS A 446 17.24 3.27 9.29
N LEU A 447 15.94 3.41 9.01
CA LEU A 447 14.87 2.76 9.79
C LEU A 447 15.09 1.23 9.85
N LEU A 448 15.40 0.59 8.72
CA LEU A 448 15.65 -0.86 8.67
C LEU A 448 16.93 -1.27 9.40
N VAL A 449 17.94 -0.40 9.51
CA VAL A 449 19.17 -0.68 10.26
C VAL A 449 18.95 -0.48 11.76
N GLN A 450 18.32 0.63 12.14
CA GLN A 450 18.26 1.12 13.53
C GLN A 450 17.06 0.60 14.32
N ALA A 451 15.91 0.37 13.66
CA ALA A 451 14.71 -0.10 14.34
C ALA A 451 14.80 -1.61 14.62
N ASP A 452 15.33 -1.97 15.79
CA ASP A 452 15.15 -3.31 16.36
C ASP A 452 13.98 -3.29 17.34
N SER A 453 12.89 -3.99 16.99
CA SER A 453 11.63 -4.01 17.75
C SER A 453 11.75 -4.57 19.18
N LYS A 454 12.93 -5.01 19.64
CA LYS A 454 13.18 -5.44 21.03
C LYS A 454 14.32 -4.70 21.74
N VAL A 455 15.17 -3.96 21.02
CA VAL A 455 16.42 -3.39 21.58
C VAL A 455 16.40 -1.86 21.58
N ARG A 456 15.73 -1.23 20.63
CA ARG A 456 15.54 0.22 20.59
C ARG A 456 14.06 0.56 20.42
N ASP A 457 13.64 1.63 21.07
CA ASP A 457 12.33 2.22 20.82
C ASP A 457 12.22 2.61 19.35
N VAL A 458 11.12 2.21 18.69
CA VAL A 458 10.80 2.61 17.32
C VAL A 458 10.76 4.13 17.20
N GLU A 459 10.41 4.83 18.29
CA GLU A 459 10.43 6.29 18.36
C GLU A 459 11.85 6.84 18.23
N ALA A 460 12.82 6.22 18.90
CA ALA A 460 14.23 6.61 18.81
C ALA A 460 14.80 6.36 17.42
N ALA A 461 14.47 5.22 16.81
CA ALA A 461 14.87 4.92 15.43
C ALA A 461 14.22 5.88 14.41
N TYR A 462 12.97 6.31 14.65
CA TYR A 462 12.32 7.34 13.85
C TYR A 462 13.08 8.67 13.93
N LYS A 463 13.35 9.16 15.16
CA LYS A 463 14.09 10.42 15.37
C LYS A 463 15.49 10.40 14.75
N GLU A 464 16.16 9.25 14.76
CA GLU A 464 17.47 9.11 14.13
C GLU A 464 17.41 9.06 12.59
N ALA A 465 16.35 8.48 12.03
CA ALA A 465 16.13 8.46 10.59
C ALA A 465 15.68 9.83 10.05
N PHE A 466 14.92 10.59 10.85
CA PHE A 466 14.34 11.90 10.52
C PHE A 466 14.69 12.95 11.60
N PRO A 467 15.99 13.33 11.73
CA PRO A 467 16.45 14.18 12.83
C PRO A 467 15.93 15.62 12.78
N GLU A 468 15.52 16.08 11.60
CA GLU A 468 15.10 17.46 11.33
C GLU A 468 13.63 17.56 10.89
N GLU A 469 12.91 16.44 10.82
CA GLU A 469 11.54 16.37 10.28
C GLU A 469 10.60 15.81 11.37
N PRO A 470 9.77 16.65 12.01
CA PRO A 470 8.66 16.21 12.85
C PRO A 470 7.79 15.16 12.15
N GLN A 471 7.18 14.24 12.91
CA GLN A 471 6.28 13.22 12.35
C GLN A 471 5.16 13.82 11.50
N ALA A 472 4.56 14.91 11.97
CA ALA A 472 3.49 15.61 11.27
C ALA A 472 3.92 16.09 9.87
N ASP A 473 5.17 16.52 9.71
CA ASP A 473 5.68 17.03 8.43
C ASP A 473 5.87 15.90 7.42
N LEU A 474 6.42 14.75 7.86
CA LEU A 474 6.57 13.58 7.00
C LEU A 474 5.21 13.02 6.56
N ASP A 475 4.23 13.01 7.46
CA ASP A 475 2.87 12.54 7.14
C ASP A 475 2.15 13.48 6.17
N GLN A 476 2.38 14.80 6.28
CA GLN A 476 1.89 15.74 5.28
C GLN A 476 2.55 15.49 3.91
N VAL A 477 3.88 15.35 3.86
CA VAL A 477 4.61 15.06 2.62
C VAL A 477 4.13 13.74 2.00
N PHE A 478 3.93 12.71 2.83
CA PHE A 478 3.37 11.44 2.38
C PHE A 478 1.95 11.61 1.84
N ALA A 479 1.08 12.37 2.51
CA ALA A 479 -0.29 12.60 2.05
C ALA A 479 -0.33 13.30 0.68
N GLU A 480 0.52 14.31 0.47
CA GLU A 480 0.66 14.98 -0.82
C GLU A 480 1.20 14.05 -1.91
N TRP A 481 2.22 13.26 -1.57
CA TRP A 481 2.77 12.24 -2.48
C TRP A 481 1.73 11.18 -2.82
N PHE A 482 0.95 10.73 -1.82
CA PHE A 482 -0.08 9.72 -1.96
C PHE A 482 -1.19 10.22 -2.91
N GLN A 483 -1.66 11.46 -2.76
CA GLN A 483 -2.63 12.04 -3.69
C GLN A 483 -2.10 12.11 -5.14
N ALA A 484 -0.80 12.37 -5.31
CA ALA A 484 -0.19 12.43 -6.63
C ALA A 484 0.04 11.04 -7.24
N ASN A 485 0.20 10.01 -6.40
CA ASN A 485 0.67 8.70 -6.84
C ASN A 485 -0.31 7.56 -6.62
N TYR A 486 -1.44 7.74 -5.92
CA TYR A 486 -2.46 6.72 -5.60
C TYR A 486 -3.87 7.15 -5.98
#